data_AF-A0AAE0T847-F1
#
_entry.id   AF-A0AAE0T847-F1
#
_cell.length_a   1.000
_cell.length_b   1.000
_cell.length_c   1.000
_cell.angle_alpha   90.00
_cell.angle_beta   90.00
_cell.angle_gamma   90.00
#
_symmetry.space_group_name_H-M   'P 1'
#
loop_
_entity.id
_entity.type
_entity.pdbx_description
1 polymer ?
#
loop_
_entity_poly.entity_id
_entity_poly.type
_entity_poly.pdbx_seq_one_letter_code
_entity_poly.pdbx_strand_id
1 'polypeptide(L)'
;MTCNTDCEHPEYEVAAFVMNRLLGFNNMPITVGRQISWFDDVFPVASKRFGKEMTIKNGTDVCFKWRCPSTEVFREFCFHKGIIFGSATIWLNKAVHIVYPYGQEREKYEYHDFHLYAKAKEFYRLPIGVDRFCQEFRTRPPYNDDRMFYHVIDMAAIDYLLNNVDQRHTYIIGDDGLTITNVMIDFGQSFCLRSMILLGAPIYQCCR
;
A
#
# COMPACT_ATOMS: atom_id res chain seq x y z
N MET A 1 -14.43 -16.08 1.62
CA MET A 1 -14.35 -14.71 2.16
C MET A 1 -14.78 -13.75 1.07
N THR A 2 -15.94 -13.13 1.21
CA THR A 2 -16.33 -11.99 0.36
C THR A 2 -15.58 -10.77 0.86
N CYS A 3 -14.64 -10.26 0.07
CA CYS A 3 -13.83 -9.13 0.48
C CYS A 3 -14.63 -7.84 0.40
N ASN A 4 -14.74 -7.12 1.53
CA ASN A 4 -15.32 -5.79 1.56
C ASN A 4 -14.19 -4.79 1.26
N THR A 5 -13.94 -4.51 -0.01
CA THR A 5 -12.84 -3.65 -0.50
C THR A 5 -13.03 -2.15 -0.20
N ASP A 6 -13.92 -1.83 0.74
CA ASP A 6 -14.23 -0.44 1.04
C ASP A 6 -13.15 0.15 1.93
N CYS A 7 -12.66 -0.62 2.91
CA CYS A 7 -11.77 -0.14 3.96
C CYS A 7 -10.50 -0.98 4.04
N GLU A 8 -9.42 -0.38 4.52
CA GLU A 8 -8.16 -1.08 4.80
C GLU A 8 -8.28 -1.95 6.06
N HIS A 9 -7.60 -3.09 6.04
CA HIS A 9 -7.59 -4.10 7.09
C HIS A 9 -6.19 -4.22 7.70
N PRO A 10 -6.03 -4.02 9.02
CA PRO A 10 -4.72 -4.04 9.66
C PRO A 10 -4.04 -5.40 9.57
N GLU A 11 -4.79 -6.50 9.60
CA GLU A 11 -4.27 -7.86 9.44
C GLU A 11 -3.54 -8.08 8.10
N TYR A 12 -3.96 -7.38 7.04
CA TYR A 12 -3.38 -7.55 5.72
C TYR A 12 -2.01 -6.86 5.61
N GLU A 13 -1.81 -5.73 6.29
CA GLU A 13 -0.50 -5.08 6.38
C GLU A 13 0.53 -5.97 7.09
N VAL A 14 0.12 -6.64 8.17
CA VAL A 14 1.00 -7.56 8.91
C VAL A 14 1.34 -8.78 8.05
N ALA A 15 0.33 -9.38 7.40
CA ALA A 15 0.54 -10.54 6.55
C ALA A 15 1.41 -10.21 5.32
N ALA A 16 1.23 -9.03 4.73
CA ALA A 16 2.05 -8.56 3.62
C ALA A 16 3.52 -8.37 4.01
N PHE A 17 3.79 -7.79 5.18
CA PHE A 17 5.15 -7.68 5.71
C PHE A 17 5.81 -9.06 5.89
N VAL A 18 5.10 -10.01 6.51
CA VAL A 18 5.63 -11.38 6.68
C VAL A 18 5.90 -12.03 5.32
N MET A 19 4.99 -11.90 4.35
CA MET A 19 5.18 -12.43 3.00
C MET A 19 6.38 -11.80 2.29
N ASN A 20 6.53 -10.47 2.39
CA ASN A 20 7.67 -9.73 1.83
C ASN A 20 9.01 -10.25 2.37
N ARG A 21 9.08 -10.60 3.66
CA ARG A 21 10.25 -11.20 4.29
C ARG A 21 10.50 -12.64 3.82
N LEU A 22 9.44 -13.46 3.71
CA LEU A 22 9.56 -14.85 3.26
C LEU A 22 10.02 -14.97 1.80
N LEU A 23 9.58 -14.04 0.94
CA LEU A 23 10.00 -13.98 -0.46
C LEU A 23 11.40 -13.36 -0.65
N GLY A 24 12.00 -12.81 0.41
CA GLY A 24 13.34 -12.23 0.35
C GLY A 24 13.42 -10.82 -0.24
N PHE A 25 12.29 -10.16 -0.52
CA PHE A 25 12.28 -8.79 -1.04
C PHE A 25 12.82 -7.76 -0.04
N ASN A 26 12.50 -7.95 1.25
CA ASN A 26 13.08 -7.19 2.37
C ASN A 26 12.98 -5.66 2.24
N ASN A 27 11.96 -5.16 1.56
CA ASN A 27 11.78 -3.74 1.23
C ASN A 27 10.42 -3.17 1.71
N MET A 28 9.78 -3.85 2.66
CA MET A 28 8.61 -3.36 3.39
C MET A 28 9.01 -2.91 4.80
N PRO A 29 8.51 -1.78 5.32
CA PRO A 29 8.74 -1.41 6.71
C PRO A 29 8.25 -2.49 7.67
N ILE A 30 8.90 -2.58 8.84
CA ILE A 30 8.51 -3.53 9.88
C ILE A 30 7.09 -3.22 10.33
N THR A 31 6.21 -4.20 10.21
CA THR A 31 4.79 -4.11 10.58
C THR A 31 4.42 -5.23 11.54
N VAL A 32 3.80 -4.88 12.67
CA VAL A 32 3.35 -5.85 13.68
C VAL A 32 1.88 -5.64 14.03
N GLY A 33 1.19 -6.72 14.39
CA GLY A 33 -0.15 -6.64 14.96
C GLY A 33 -0.10 -6.29 16.45
N ARG A 34 -1.02 -5.46 16.92
CA ARG A 34 -1.16 -5.10 18.33
C ARG A 34 -2.63 -4.99 18.73
N GLN A 35 -2.95 -5.55 19.89
CA GLN A 35 -4.21 -5.26 20.57
C GLN A 35 -4.04 -3.95 21.37
N ILE A 36 -4.95 -3.01 21.16
CA ILE A 36 -4.90 -1.65 21.70
C ILE A 36 -6.15 -1.42 22.54
N SER A 37 -5.96 -0.89 23.75
CA SER A 37 -7.03 -0.41 24.62
C SER A 37 -7.25 1.08 24.36
N TRP A 38 -8.44 1.47 23.94
CA TRP A 38 -8.79 2.88 23.78
C TRP A 38 -8.69 3.65 25.10
N PHE A 39 -9.05 3.03 26.21
CA PHE A 39 -9.03 3.66 27.52
C PHE A 39 -7.62 3.81 28.09
N ASP A 40 -6.74 2.82 27.87
CA ASP A 40 -5.42 2.79 28.49
C ASP A 40 -4.31 3.32 27.56
N ASP A 41 -4.40 3.02 26.25
CA ASP A 41 -3.35 3.35 25.28
C ASP A 41 -3.64 4.63 24.49
N VAL A 42 -4.91 4.95 24.21
CA VAL A 42 -5.28 6.02 23.25
C VAL A 42 -5.77 7.29 23.93
N PHE A 43 -6.87 7.23 24.69
CA PHE A 43 -7.47 8.42 25.31
C PHE A 43 -6.52 9.24 26.21
N PRO A 44 -5.57 8.64 26.97
CA PRO A 44 -4.66 9.40 27.82
C PRO A 44 -3.70 10.30 27.05
N VAL A 45 -3.38 9.95 25.79
CA VAL A 45 -2.39 10.66 24.96
C VAL A 45 -3.01 11.33 23.72
N ALA A 46 -4.28 11.03 23.43
CA ALA A 46 -5.00 11.58 22.30
C ALA A 46 -5.17 13.10 22.40
N SER A 47 -5.08 13.77 21.25
CA SER A 47 -5.45 15.18 21.17
C SER A 47 -6.94 15.37 21.48
N LYS A 48 -7.31 16.51 22.07
CA LYS A 48 -8.71 16.86 22.35
C LYS A 48 -9.59 16.84 21.09
N ARG A 49 -9.01 17.14 19.92
CA ARG A 49 -9.72 17.07 18.64
C ARG A 49 -10.04 15.62 18.28
N PHE A 50 -9.04 14.74 18.31
CA PHE A 50 -9.20 13.33 17.98
C PHE A 50 -10.15 12.62 18.95
N GLY A 51 -10.03 12.88 20.25
CA GLY A 51 -10.92 12.29 21.26
C GLY A 51 -12.41 12.63 21.07
N LYS A 52 -12.74 13.79 20.48
CA LYS A 52 -14.12 14.18 20.19
C LYS A 52 -14.76 13.41 19.03
N GLU A 53 -13.96 12.77 18.19
CA GLU A 53 -14.47 11.97 17.07
C GLU A 53 -14.98 10.59 17.52
N MET A 54 -14.69 10.22 18.78
CA MET A 54 -15.08 8.95 19.39
C MET A 54 -16.36 9.11 20.22
N THR A 55 -17.22 8.09 20.20
CA THR A 55 -18.45 8.02 21.00
C THR A 55 -18.42 6.78 21.88
N ILE A 56 -18.66 6.94 23.18
CA ILE A 56 -18.79 5.81 24.10
C ILE A 56 -20.26 5.37 24.12
N LYS A 57 -20.51 4.11 23.76
CA LYS A 57 -21.84 3.47 23.79
C LYS A 57 -21.84 2.37 24.85
N ASN A 58 -23.01 2.09 25.43
CA ASN A 58 -23.20 1.02 26.43
C ASN A 58 -22.23 1.10 27.62
N GLY A 59 -21.73 2.30 27.94
CA GLY A 59 -20.75 2.55 29.01
C GLY A 59 -19.32 2.05 28.77
N THR A 60 -19.08 1.17 27.80
CA THR A 60 -17.78 0.51 27.60
C THR A 60 -17.36 0.36 26.15
N ASP A 61 -18.28 0.43 25.18
CA ASP A 61 -17.94 0.28 23.77
C ASP A 61 -17.47 1.62 23.20
N VAL A 62 -16.37 1.63 22.47
CA VAL A 62 -15.84 2.83 21.80
C VAL A 62 -16.17 2.75 20.32
N CYS A 63 -16.91 3.73 19.82
CA CYS A 63 -17.33 3.80 18.43
C CYS A 63 -16.78 5.04 17.73
N PHE A 64 -16.52 4.95 16.43
CA PHE A 64 -16.18 6.10 15.60
C PHE A 64 -16.74 5.96 14.20
N LYS A 65 -16.97 7.09 13.54
CA LYS A 65 -17.43 7.13 12.16
C LYS A 65 -16.25 7.41 11.26
N TRP A 66 -16.05 6.55 10.27
CA TRP A 66 -15.01 6.71 9.27
C TRP A 66 -15.59 6.67 7.86
N ARG A 67 -15.01 7.49 6.99
CA ARG A 67 -15.32 7.47 5.55
C ARG A 67 -14.25 6.66 4.85
N CYS A 68 -14.62 5.49 4.36
CA CYS A 68 -13.66 4.65 3.69
C CYS A 68 -13.38 5.19 2.26
N PRO A 69 -12.12 5.33 1.82
CA PRO A 69 -11.77 6.13 0.64
C PRO A 69 -12.46 5.72 -0.67
N SER A 70 -12.75 4.44 -0.86
CA SER A 70 -13.37 3.90 -2.08
C SER A 70 -14.91 4.03 -2.09
N THR A 71 -15.52 4.53 -1.01
CA THR A 71 -16.97 4.76 -0.91
C THR A 71 -17.29 6.15 -0.34
N GLU A 72 -18.35 6.79 -0.84
CA GLU A 72 -18.87 8.02 -0.20
C GLU A 72 -19.68 7.74 1.08
N VAL A 73 -19.67 6.50 1.57
CA VAL A 73 -20.48 6.05 2.70
C VAL A 73 -19.67 6.12 3.99
N PHE A 74 -20.23 6.79 4.99
CA PHE A 74 -19.71 6.74 6.35
C PHE A 74 -20.11 5.42 7.01
N ARG A 75 -19.13 4.70 7.54
CA ARG A 75 -19.33 3.50 8.36
C ARG A 75 -19.01 3.81 9.81
N GLU A 76 -19.83 3.29 10.72
CA GLU A 76 -19.53 3.32 12.15
C GLU A 76 -18.84 2.02 12.55
N PHE A 77 -17.69 2.15 13.19
CA PHE A 77 -16.91 1.06 13.74
C PHE A 77 -17.00 1.12 15.25
N CYS A 78 -17.44 0.04 15.88
CA CYS A 78 -17.61 -0.06 17.34
C CYS A 78 -16.75 -1.19 17.90
N PHE A 79 -16.00 -0.90 18.95
CA PHE A 79 -15.08 -1.82 19.60
C PHE A 79 -15.58 -2.16 20.98
N HIS A 80 -15.84 -3.46 21.19
CA HIS A 80 -16.33 -3.94 22.46
C HIS A 80 -15.31 -3.69 23.57
N LYS A 81 -15.76 -3.11 24.69
CA LYS A 81 -14.89 -2.72 25.82
C LYS A 81 -13.72 -1.81 25.43
N GLY A 82 -13.82 -1.12 24.29
CA GLY A 82 -12.75 -0.28 23.77
C GLY A 82 -11.49 -1.05 23.37
N ILE A 83 -11.59 -2.35 23.06
CA ILE A 83 -10.46 -3.16 22.60
C ILE A 83 -10.50 -3.31 21.08
N ILE A 84 -9.41 -2.91 20.42
CA ILE A 84 -9.25 -3.02 18.96
C ILE A 84 -7.96 -3.77 18.61
N PHE A 85 -7.99 -4.54 17.52
CA PHE A 85 -6.78 -5.00 16.85
C PHE A 85 -6.35 -3.99 15.78
N GLY A 86 -5.09 -3.56 15.80
CA GLY A 86 -4.50 -2.70 14.79
C GLY A 86 -3.14 -3.21 14.33
N SER A 87 -2.66 -2.65 13.22
CA SER A 87 -1.29 -2.81 12.76
C SER A 87 -0.46 -1.59 13.17
N ALA A 88 0.78 -1.82 13.56
CA ALA A 88 1.76 -0.80 13.87
C ALA A 88 2.97 -0.97 12.95
N THR A 89 3.18 0.01 12.08
CA THR A 89 4.27 0.05 11.11
C THR A 89 5.31 1.07 11.55
N ILE A 90 6.60 0.72 11.45
CA ILE A 90 7.68 1.66 11.76
C ILE A 90 7.64 2.86 10.80
N TRP A 91 7.73 4.06 11.36
CA TRP A 91 7.74 5.28 10.58
C TRP A 91 9.04 5.42 9.78
N LEU A 92 8.94 5.73 8.49
CA LEU A 92 10.10 5.96 7.63
C LEU A 92 10.76 7.31 7.97
N ASN A 93 12.10 7.37 7.91
CA ASN A 93 12.85 8.58 8.25
C ASN A 93 12.39 9.79 7.41
N LYS A 94 12.31 10.99 8.00
CA LYS A 94 11.98 12.22 7.25
C LYS A 94 13.01 12.60 6.18
N ALA A 95 14.23 12.08 6.27
CA ALA A 95 15.26 12.26 5.24
C ALA A 95 14.96 11.48 3.95
N VAL A 96 14.08 10.48 4.04
CA VAL A 96 13.60 9.73 2.88
C VAL A 96 12.53 10.54 2.16
N HIS A 97 12.73 10.70 0.86
CA HIS A 97 11.72 11.27 -0.02
C HIS A 97 10.91 10.15 -0.66
N ILE A 98 9.65 10.04 -0.22
CA ILE A 98 8.65 9.13 -0.79
C ILE A 98 8.10 9.77 -2.07
N VAL A 99 8.39 9.15 -3.21
CA VAL A 99 7.82 9.57 -4.49
C VAL A 99 6.56 8.76 -4.77
N TYR A 100 5.40 9.41 -4.67
CA TYR A 100 4.12 8.83 -5.06
C TYR A 100 3.88 8.99 -6.57
N PRO A 101 3.37 7.97 -7.28
CA PRO A 101 3.02 8.05 -8.70
C PRO A 101 1.75 8.87 -8.96
N TYR A 102 1.03 9.33 -7.93
CA TYR A 102 -0.25 10.04 -8.05
C TYR A 102 -0.27 11.34 -7.22
N GLY A 103 0.11 12.45 -7.85
CA GLY A 103 -0.69 13.67 -7.79
C GLY A 103 -0.69 14.60 -6.55
N GLN A 104 0.28 14.62 -5.64
CA GLN A 104 0.26 15.62 -4.54
C GLN A 104 1.55 16.42 -4.32
N GLU A 105 2.72 15.98 -4.77
CA GLU A 105 3.96 16.80 -4.71
C GLU A 105 4.68 16.80 -6.06
N ARG A 106 4.21 17.68 -6.95
CA ARG A 106 4.72 17.81 -8.33
C ARG A 106 6.06 18.54 -8.45
N GLU A 107 6.55 19.17 -7.39
CA GLU A 107 7.49 20.29 -7.55
C GLU A 107 8.93 20.06 -7.07
N LYS A 108 9.28 18.93 -6.44
CA LYS A 108 10.61 18.80 -5.81
C LYS A 108 11.59 17.83 -6.47
N TYR A 109 11.10 16.89 -7.28
CA TYR A 109 11.96 15.91 -7.96
C TYR A 109 11.66 15.92 -9.46
N GLU A 110 12.72 16.12 -10.25
CA GLU A 110 12.74 16.19 -11.72
C GLU A 110 12.36 14.87 -12.42
N TYR A 111 11.87 13.88 -11.66
CA TYR A 111 11.48 12.57 -12.16
C TYR A 111 9.97 12.52 -12.39
N HIS A 112 9.51 13.28 -13.39
CA HIS A 112 8.10 13.37 -13.77
C HIS A 112 7.48 12.05 -14.30
N ASP A 113 8.26 10.97 -14.47
CA ASP A 113 7.85 9.73 -15.15
C ASP A 113 7.49 8.54 -14.24
N PHE A 114 7.50 8.69 -12.91
CA PHE A 114 7.05 7.62 -11.98
C PHE A 114 5.57 7.22 -12.13
N HIS A 115 4.79 7.95 -12.93
CA HIS A 115 3.38 7.72 -13.26
C HIS A 115 3.08 6.43 -14.04
N LEU A 116 4.11 5.71 -14.50
CA LEU A 116 3.95 4.63 -15.46
C LEU A 116 3.32 3.37 -14.90
N TYR A 117 3.39 3.07 -13.60
CA TYR A 117 2.70 1.90 -13.07
C TYR A 117 1.20 2.16 -12.81
N ALA A 118 0.84 3.38 -12.40
CA ALA A 118 -0.55 3.80 -12.38
C ALA A 118 -1.16 3.79 -13.79
N LYS A 119 -0.37 4.19 -14.82
CA LYS A 119 -0.70 3.98 -16.24
C LYS A 119 -0.47 2.54 -16.72
N ALA A 120 0.29 1.71 -16.01
CA ALA A 120 0.45 0.30 -16.34
C ALA A 120 -0.89 -0.41 -16.20
N LYS A 121 -1.83 0.10 -15.40
CA LYS A 121 -3.24 -0.32 -15.46
C LYS A 121 -3.87 -0.19 -16.87
N GLU A 122 -3.43 0.75 -17.70
CA GLU A 122 -3.85 0.83 -19.11
C GLU A 122 -3.16 -0.24 -19.97
N PHE A 123 -1.90 -0.55 -19.69
CA PHE A 123 -1.15 -1.62 -20.38
C PHE A 123 -1.53 -3.03 -19.92
N TYR A 124 -2.02 -3.19 -18.70
CA TYR A 124 -2.57 -4.42 -18.16
C TYR A 124 -3.83 -4.83 -18.94
N ARG A 125 -4.55 -3.87 -19.52
CA ARG A 125 -5.71 -4.13 -20.41
C ARG A 125 -5.32 -4.70 -21.77
N LEU A 126 -4.04 -4.74 -22.14
CA LEU A 126 -3.60 -5.35 -23.39
C LEU A 126 -3.72 -6.88 -23.32
N PRO A 127 -4.07 -7.55 -24.44
CA PRO A 127 -4.16 -9.00 -24.48
C PRO A 127 -2.85 -9.68 -24.04
N ILE A 128 -2.95 -10.76 -23.28
CA ILE A 128 -1.82 -11.65 -22.96
C ILE A 128 -1.21 -12.13 -24.28
N GLY A 129 0.07 -11.87 -24.51
CA GLY A 129 0.71 -12.17 -25.80
C GLY A 129 1.32 -10.97 -26.52
N VAL A 130 0.92 -9.76 -26.18
CA VAL A 130 1.42 -8.54 -26.82
C VAL A 130 2.58 -7.97 -26.00
N ASP A 131 3.82 -8.24 -26.40
CA ASP A 131 5.05 -7.79 -25.70
C ASP A 131 5.31 -6.26 -25.81
N ARG A 132 4.35 -5.51 -26.36
CA ARG A 132 4.44 -4.06 -26.55
C ARG A 132 4.57 -3.32 -25.21
N PHE A 133 3.93 -3.82 -24.16
CA PHE A 133 4.10 -3.24 -22.83
C PHE A 133 5.55 -3.27 -22.38
N CYS A 134 6.22 -4.42 -22.46
CA CYS A 134 7.58 -4.53 -21.96
C CYS A 134 8.55 -3.67 -22.78
N GLN A 135 8.40 -3.70 -24.11
CA GLN A 135 9.23 -2.88 -25.01
C GLN A 135 9.05 -1.38 -24.71
N GLU A 136 7.83 -0.91 -24.52
CA GLU A 136 7.57 0.49 -24.21
C GLU A 136 8.03 0.86 -22.79
N PHE A 137 7.76 0.00 -21.82
CA PHE A 137 8.14 0.19 -20.42
C PHE A 137 9.66 0.29 -20.24
N ARG A 138 10.42 -0.55 -20.94
CA ARG A 138 11.89 -0.60 -20.90
C ARG A 138 12.60 0.57 -21.58
N THR A 139 11.88 1.40 -22.34
CA THR A 139 12.46 2.62 -22.93
C THR A 139 12.30 3.86 -22.05
N ARG A 140 11.50 3.78 -20.97
CA ARG A 140 11.14 4.94 -20.17
C ARG A 140 11.92 5.01 -18.86
N PRO A 141 12.58 6.13 -18.54
CA PRO A 141 13.13 6.37 -17.21
C PRO A 141 12.06 6.35 -16.10
N PRO A 142 12.41 5.90 -14.87
CA PRO A 142 13.64 5.21 -14.50
C PRO A 142 13.63 3.71 -14.83
N TYR A 143 12.57 3.19 -15.47
CA TYR A 143 12.38 1.76 -15.74
C TYR A 143 13.22 1.19 -16.89
N ASN A 144 13.95 2.05 -17.61
CA ASN A 144 15.01 1.66 -18.52
C ASN A 144 16.27 1.17 -17.79
N ASP A 145 16.41 1.46 -16.50
CA ASP A 145 17.39 0.84 -15.62
C ASP A 145 16.92 -0.55 -15.17
N ASP A 146 17.84 -1.52 -15.18
CA ASP A 146 17.53 -2.92 -14.86
C ASP A 146 17.06 -3.10 -13.42
N ARG A 147 17.70 -2.42 -12.46
CA ARG A 147 17.34 -2.53 -11.05
C ARG A 147 15.92 -2.01 -10.82
N MET A 148 15.61 -0.84 -11.36
CA MET A 148 14.28 -0.24 -11.25
C MET A 148 13.21 -1.06 -11.97
N PHE A 149 13.56 -1.67 -13.09
CA PHE A 149 12.69 -2.61 -13.78
C PHE A 149 12.40 -3.85 -12.93
N TYR A 150 13.40 -4.49 -12.33
CA TYR A 150 13.19 -5.67 -11.50
C TYR A 150 12.38 -5.38 -10.23
N HIS A 151 12.52 -4.19 -9.63
CA HIS A 151 11.64 -3.77 -8.53
C HIS A 151 10.14 -3.80 -8.91
N VAL A 152 9.82 -3.49 -10.17
CA VAL A 152 8.44 -3.53 -10.68
C VAL A 152 7.96 -4.97 -10.84
N ILE A 153 8.83 -5.87 -11.29
CA ILE A 153 8.53 -7.30 -11.41
C ILE A 153 8.30 -7.91 -10.01
N ASP A 154 9.16 -7.61 -9.05
CA ASP A 154 9.02 -8.06 -7.66
C ASP A 154 7.72 -7.57 -7.02
N MET A 155 7.35 -6.31 -7.28
CA MET A 155 6.09 -5.76 -6.81
C MET A 155 4.89 -6.46 -7.46
N ALA A 156 4.92 -6.65 -8.78
CA ALA A 156 3.86 -7.37 -9.48
C ALA A 156 3.69 -8.80 -8.94
N ALA A 157 4.79 -9.44 -8.55
CA ALA A 157 4.75 -10.76 -7.94
C ALA A 157 4.04 -10.75 -6.58
N ILE A 158 4.43 -9.87 -5.66
CA ILE A 158 3.78 -9.80 -4.35
C ILE A 158 2.33 -9.31 -4.45
N ASP A 159 2.04 -8.33 -5.30
CA ASP A 159 0.67 -7.84 -5.55
C ASP A 159 -0.21 -8.95 -6.10
N TYR A 160 0.30 -9.76 -7.03
CA TYR A 160 -0.43 -10.91 -7.57
C TYR A 160 -0.69 -11.98 -6.49
N LEU A 161 0.32 -12.33 -5.70
CA LEU A 161 0.22 -13.35 -4.65
C LEU A 161 -0.72 -12.94 -3.52
N LEU A 162 -0.58 -11.68 -3.07
CA LEU A 162 -1.41 -11.11 -2.01
C LEU A 162 -2.70 -10.55 -2.55
N ASN A 163 -2.87 -10.49 -3.87
CA ASN A 163 -4.06 -9.99 -4.52
C ASN A 163 -4.36 -8.53 -4.12
N ASN A 164 -3.31 -7.70 -4.09
CA ASN A 164 -3.38 -6.29 -3.74
C ASN A 164 -3.70 -5.44 -4.97
N VAL A 165 -4.83 -4.73 -4.94
CA VAL A 165 -5.26 -3.83 -6.03
C VAL A 165 -4.86 -2.38 -5.83
N ASP A 166 -4.49 -2.03 -4.61
CA ASP A 166 -4.11 -0.68 -4.23
C ASP A 166 -2.61 -0.49 -4.45
N GLN A 167 -2.26 -0.50 -5.73
CA GLN A 167 -0.88 -0.53 -6.22
C GLN A 167 -0.20 0.85 -6.11
N ARG A 168 -0.12 1.40 -4.90
CA ARG A 168 0.56 2.68 -4.65
C ARG A 168 2.05 2.44 -4.59
N HIS A 169 2.73 2.86 -5.65
CA HIS A 169 4.17 2.74 -5.74
C HIS A 169 4.79 3.75 -4.82
N THR A 170 5.78 3.33 -4.06
CA THR A 170 6.61 4.26 -3.31
C THR A 170 8.05 3.95 -3.61
N TYR A 171 8.78 4.99 -3.98
CA TYR A 171 10.22 4.94 -4.08
C TYR A 171 10.81 5.82 -3.01
N ILE A 172 11.88 5.34 -2.40
CA ILE A 172 12.75 6.10 -1.53
C ILE A 172 13.95 6.54 -2.36
N ILE A 173 14.19 7.84 -2.34
CA ILE A 173 15.49 8.41 -2.72
C ILE A 173 16.31 8.54 -1.44
N GLY A 174 17.46 7.87 -1.40
CA GLY A 174 18.41 7.96 -0.29
C GLY A 174 19.02 9.35 -0.17
N ASP A 175 19.63 9.62 0.99
CA ASP A 175 20.23 10.93 1.31
C ASP A 175 21.35 11.35 0.34
N ASP A 176 21.94 10.38 -0.37
CA ASP A 176 22.92 10.60 -1.44
C ASP A 176 22.32 11.16 -2.73
N GLY A 177 20.98 11.20 -2.84
CA GLY A 177 20.26 11.63 -4.02
C GLY A 177 20.39 10.69 -5.23
N LEU A 178 21.11 9.57 -5.08
CA LEU A 178 21.49 8.66 -6.17
C LEU A 178 20.94 7.25 -5.95
N THR A 179 20.75 6.84 -4.70
CA THR A 179 20.19 5.54 -4.35
C THR A 179 18.68 5.60 -4.42
N ILE A 180 18.09 5.01 -5.46
CA ILE A 180 16.65 4.81 -5.56
C ILE A 180 16.35 3.35 -5.20
N THR A 181 15.48 3.15 -4.21
CA THR A 181 14.96 1.82 -3.87
C THR A 181 13.45 1.85 -3.84
N ASN A 182 12.85 0.74 -4.25
CA ASN A 182 11.43 0.55 -4.08
C ASN A 182 11.12 0.23 -2.62
N VAL A 183 10.07 0.84 -2.08
CA VAL A 183 9.49 0.46 -0.79
C VAL A 183 8.02 0.12 -0.97
N MET A 184 7.66 -1.07 -0.48
CA MET A 184 6.32 -1.62 -0.58
C MET A 184 5.51 -1.19 0.65
N ILE A 185 4.44 -0.43 0.45
CA ILE A 185 3.51 0.05 1.48
C ILE A 185 2.06 -0.07 0.99
N ASP A 186 1.10 0.18 1.89
CA ASP A 186 -0.34 0.25 1.60
C ASP A 186 -0.92 -1.09 1.10
N PHE A 187 -0.71 -2.16 1.87
CA PHE A 187 -1.25 -3.50 1.60
C PHE A 187 -2.56 -3.80 2.34
N GLY A 188 -3.15 -2.81 3.03
CA GLY A 188 -4.40 -2.95 3.78
C GLY A 188 -5.62 -3.39 2.94
N GLN A 189 -5.54 -3.39 1.61
CA GLN A 189 -6.59 -3.88 0.70
C GLN A 189 -6.28 -5.23 0.04
N SER A 190 -5.27 -5.95 0.55
CA SER A 190 -4.86 -7.27 0.04
C SER A 190 -5.88 -8.39 0.37
N PHE A 191 -5.59 -9.61 -0.10
CA PHE A 191 -6.31 -10.86 0.12
C PHE A 191 -7.74 -10.91 -0.44
N CYS A 192 -8.08 -9.96 -1.31
CA CYS A 192 -9.43 -9.82 -1.83
C CYS A 192 -9.67 -10.51 -3.16
N LEU A 193 -10.13 -11.76 -3.13
CA LEU A 193 -10.44 -12.60 -4.32
C LEU A 193 -11.17 -11.81 -5.43
N ARG A 194 -10.43 -11.44 -6.47
CA ARG A 194 -10.94 -10.89 -7.74
C ARG A 194 -10.22 -11.62 -8.88
N SER A 195 -10.79 -11.60 -10.08
CA SER A 195 -10.09 -12.11 -11.26
C SER A 195 -8.94 -11.15 -11.61
N MET A 196 -7.69 -11.57 -11.35
CA MET A 196 -6.56 -10.65 -11.20
C MET A 196 -5.35 -11.03 -12.07
N ILE A 197 -5.60 -11.62 -13.24
CA ILE A 197 -4.56 -11.87 -14.24
C ILE A 197 -3.80 -10.60 -14.63
N LEU A 198 -4.45 -9.44 -14.44
CA LEU A 198 -3.91 -8.11 -14.68
C LEU A 198 -2.82 -7.70 -13.68
N LEU A 199 -2.83 -8.20 -12.43
CA LEU A 199 -1.79 -7.85 -11.45
C LEU A 199 -0.44 -8.49 -11.81
N GLY A 200 -0.46 -9.71 -12.35
CA GLY A 200 0.74 -10.42 -12.82
C GLY A 200 1.18 -10.03 -14.23
N ALA A 201 0.51 -9.07 -14.88
CA ALA A 201 0.79 -8.69 -16.26
C ALA A 201 2.26 -8.28 -16.51
N PRO A 202 2.96 -7.54 -15.62
CA PRO A 202 4.39 -7.29 -15.79
C PRO A 202 5.21 -8.57 -15.94
N ILE A 203 4.92 -9.60 -15.14
CA ILE A 203 5.60 -10.89 -15.22
C ILE A 203 5.28 -11.56 -16.56
N TYR A 204 4.00 -11.66 -16.94
CA TYR A 204 3.59 -12.38 -18.14
C TYR A 204 4.01 -11.70 -19.45
N GLN A 205 4.17 -10.37 -19.45
CA GLN A 205 4.49 -9.57 -20.63
C GLN A 205 5.99 -9.27 -20.76
N CYS A 206 6.76 -9.36 -19.68
CA CYS A 206 8.20 -9.08 -19.70
C CYS A 206 9.14 -10.25 -19.42
N CYS A 207 8.73 -11.26 -18.65
CA CYS A 207 9.59 -12.38 -18.29
C CYS A 207 9.40 -13.55 -19.25
N ARG A 208 9.53 -13.28 -20.55
CA ARG A 208 9.47 -14.27 -21.63
C ARG A 208 10.84 -14.51 -22.25
#